data_AF-A0A2V9YVZ8-F1
#
_entry.id   AF-A0A2V9YVZ8-F1
#
_cell.length_a   1.000
_cell.length_b   1.000
_cell.length_c   1.000
_cell.angle_alpha   90.00
_cell.angle_beta   90.00
_cell.angle_gamma   90.00
#
_symmetry.space_group_name_H-M   'P 1'
#
loop_
_entity.id
_entity.type
_entity.pdbx_description
1 polymer ?
#
loop_
_entity_poly.entity_id
_entity_poly.type
_entity_poly.pdbx_seq_one_letter_code
_entity_poly.pdbx_strand_id
1 'polypeptide(L)' 'MSEVGGKNVYITVGGHLGSKDGYATFDPTEFKVGDLNVPVSLVNSALQKKMMEQRDRLKLPDFVNDVRVENGELVIKQK' A
#
# COMPACT_ATOMS: atom_id res chain seq x y z
N MET A 1 -11.61 -8.29 9.56
CA MET A 1 -10.70 -8.75 10.63
C MET A 1 -10.01 -10.00 10.10
N SER A 2 -8.69 -10.11 10.23
CA SER A 2 -7.97 -11.31 9.76
C SER A 2 -7.80 -12.28 10.92
N GLU A 3 -7.99 -13.57 10.66
CA GLU A 3 -7.86 -14.62 11.68
C GLU A 3 -6.53 -15.36 11.49
N VAL A 4 -5.73 -15.45 12.54
CA VAL A 4 -4.49 -16.24 12.56
C VAL A 4 -4.52 -17.11 13.80
N GLY A 5 -4.55 -18.44 13.61
CA GLY A 5 -4.58 -19.41 14.71
C GLY A 5 -5.74 -19.24 15.69
N GLY A 6 -6.95 -18.92 15.20
CA GLY A 6 -8.14 -18.73 16.04
C GLY A 6 -8.23 -17.37 16.75
N LYS A 7 -7.30 -16.45 16.47
CA LYS A 7 -7.28 -15.11 17.08
C LYS A 7 -7.55 -14.03 16.03
N ASN A 8 -8.40 -13.09 16.40
CA ASN A 8 -8.61 -11.88 15.63
C ASN A 8 -7.39 -10.97 15.75
N VAL A 9 -6.74 -10.70 14.62
CA VAL A 9 -5.55 -9.85 14.55
C VAL A 9 -5.77 -8.68 13.60
N TYR A 10 -5.07 -7.58 13.88
CA TYR A 10 -4.98 -6.44 12.98
C TYR A 10 -3.70 -6.54 12.16
N ILE A 11 -3.80 -6.12 10.90
CA ILE A 11 -2.66 -6.01 10.00
C ILE A 11 -2.33 -4.54 9.86
N THR A 12 -1.07 -4.20 10.09
CA THR A 12 -0.53 -2.86 9.83
C THR A 12 0.45 -2.95 8.67
N VAL A 13 0.29 -2.08 7.67
CA VAL A 13 1.18 -2.00 6.50
C VAL A 13 1.70 -0.57 6.39
N GLY A 14 3.03 -0.43 6.36
CA GLY A 14 3.73 0.84 6.15
C GLY A 14 4.50 0.81 4.82
N GLY A 15 4.70 1.96 4.20
CA GLY A 15 5.37 2.04 2.91
C GLY A 15 5.26 3.40 2.23
N HIS A 16 5.76 3.48 1.01
CA HIS A 16 5.74 4.69 0.19
C HIS A 16 4.62 4.63 -0.84
N LEU A 17 3.87 5.72 -0.97
CA LEU A 17 2.91 5.90 -2.07
C LEU A 17 3.60 6.50 -3.29
N GLY A 18 3.19 6.03 -4.45
CA GLY A 18 3.63 6.51 -5.76
C GLY A 18 2.48 6.59 -6.75
N SER A 19 2.80 6.90 -8.01
CA SER A 19 1.86 6.80 -9.11
C SER A 19 2.49 6.17 -10.35
N LYS A 20 1.68 5.46 -11.14
CA LYS A 20 2.06 4.93 -12.45
C LYS A 20 0.82 4.76 -13.33
N ASP A 21 0.89 5.25 -14.56
CA ASP A 21 -0.15 5.09 -15.59
C ASP A 21 -1.55 5.55 -15.14
N GLY A 22 -1.63 6.59 -14.29
CA GLY A 22 -2.88 7.10 -13.73
C GLY A 22 -3.43 6.33 -12.52
N TYR A 23 -2.65 5.42 -11.94
CA TYR A 23 -3.00 4.65 -10.74
C TYR A 23 -1.99 4.90 -9.62
N ALA A 24 -2.46 4.90 -8.38
CA ALA A 24 -1.61 4.89 -7.20
C ALA A 24 -0.86 3.56 -7.11
N THR A 25 0.42 3.64 -6.75
CA THR A 25 1.27 2.50 -6.41
C THR A 25 1.67 2.58 -4.95
N PHE A 26 2.11 1.45 -4.40
CA PHE A 26 2.49 1.34 -3.00
C PHE A 26 3.66 0.37 -2.89
N ASP A 27 4.75 0.85 -2.29
CA ASP A 27 5.95 0.08 -2.01
C ASP A 27 6.03 -0.21 -0.50
N PRO A 28 5.69 -1.44 -0.05
CA PRO A 28 5.67 -1.79 1.37
C PRO A 28 7.08 -1.83 1.94
N THR A 29 7.28 -1.18 3.09
CA THR A 29 8.53 -1.22 3.87
C THR A 29 8.34 -1.86 5.24
N GLU A 30 7.09 -1.98 5.71
CA GLU A 30 6.75 -2.56 7.01
C GLU A 30 5.47 -3.38 6.90
N PHE A 31 5.45 -4.53 7.60
CA PHE A 31 4.25 -5.34 7.77
C PHE A 31 4.20 -5.93 9.18
N LYS A 32 3.07 -5.74 9.86
CA LYS A 32 2.84 -6.30 11.20
C LYS A 32 1.53 -7.06 11.30
N VAL A 33 1.55 -8.09 12.14
CA VAL A 33 0.37 -8.83 12.58
C VAL A 33 0.25 -8.66 14.09
N GLY A 34 -0.65 -7.78 14.54
CA GLY A 34 -0.55 -7.23 15.89
C GLY A 34 0.78 -6.50 16.07
N ASP A 35 1.57 -6.90 17.07
CA ASP A 35 2.90 -6.35 17.34
C ASP A 35 4.05 -7.14 16.66
N LEU A 36 3.74 -8.26 16.00
CA LEU A 36 4.74 -9.09 15.34
C LEU A 36 5.16 -8.48 14.00
N ASN A 37 6.44 -8.14 13.87
CA ASN A 37 7.04 -7.75 12.60
C ASN A 37 7.21 -8.97 11.69
N VAL A 38 6.66 -8.89 10.48
CA VAL A 38 6.81 -9.92 9.44
C VAL A 38 7.67 -9.35 8.31
N PRO A 39 8.71 -10.06 7.84
CA PRO A 39 9.49 -9.61 6.70
C PRO A 39 8.60 -9.36 5.47
N VAL A 40 8.71 -8.16 4.90
CA VAL A 40 7.93 -7.76 3.72
C VAL A 40 8.14 -8.74 2.55
N SER A 41 9.34 -9.29 2.40
CA SER A 41 9.66 -10.27 1.35
C SER A 41 8.75 -11.50 1.36
N LEU A 42 8.22 -11.89 2.52
CA LEU A 42 7.30 -13.04 2.64
C LEU A 42 5.86 -12.72 2.22
N VAL A 43 5.49 -11.43 2.20
CA VAL A 43 4.11 -10.98 1.96
C VAL A 43 3.95 -10.12 0.70
N ASN A 44 5.05 -9.65 0.11
CA ASN A 44 5.03 -8.68 -0.99
C ASN A 44 4.21 -9.19 -2.20
N SER A 45 4.38 -10.45 -2.59
CA SER A 45 3.63 -11.04 -3.70
C SER A 45 2.11 -11.01 -3.47
N ALA A 46 1.66 -11.30 -2.25
CA ALA A 46 0.26 -11.26 -1.86
C ALA A 46 -0.28 -9.82 -1.81
N LEU A 47 0.53 -8.87 -1.32
CA LEU A 47 0.18 -7.44 -1.31
C LEU A 47 0.02 -6.90 -2.73
N GLN A 48 1.00 -7.15 -3.60
CA GLN A 48 0.95 -6.74 -5.01
C GLN A 48 -0.26 -7.35 -5.72
N LYS A 49 -0.55 -8.64 -5.47
CA LYS A 49 -1.75 -9.29 -6.01
C LYS A 49 -3.02 -8.58 -5.56
N LYS A 50 -3.16 -8.29 -4.27
CA LYS A 50 -4.34 -7.59 -3.72
C LYS A 50 -4.50 -6.17 -4.28
N MET A 51 -3.39 -5.48 -4.53
CA MET A 51 -3.43 -4.17 -5.18
C MET A 51 -3.94 -4.25 -6.61
N MET A 52 -3.51 -5.26 -7.38
CA MET A 52 -4.02 -5.50 -8.73
C MET A 52 -5.50 -5.86 -8.73
N GLU A 53 -5.95 -6.70 -7.78
CA GLU A 53 -7.36 -7.04 -7.61
C GLU A 53 -8.22 -5.81 -7.24
N GLN A 54 -7.62 -4.81 -6.58
CA GLN A 54 -8.27 -3.57 -6.20
C GLN A 54 -7.85 -2.38 -7.06
N ARG A 55 -7.31 -2.62 -8.26
CA ARG A 55 -6.73 -1.59 -9.14
C ARG A 55 -7.68 -0.43 -9.41
N ASP A 56 -8.96 -0.70 -9.61
CA ASP A 56 -9.96 0.34 -9.85
C ASP A 56 -10.08 1.33 -8.69
N ARG A 57 -9.88 0.86 -7.45
CA ARG A 57 -9.87 1.70 -6.23
C ARG A 57 -8.60 2.55 -6.11
N LEU A 58 -7.55 2.19 -6.86
CA LEU A 58 -6.28 2.90 -6.90
C LEU A 58 -6.23 3.93 -8.03
N LYS A 59 -7.27 4.04 -8.87
CA LYS A 59 -7.30 5.04 -9.94
C LYS A 59 -7.21 6.45 -9.34
N LEU A 60 -6.28 7.24 -9.85
CA LEU A 60 -6.13 8.62 -9.44
C LEU A 60 -7.22 9.49 -10.10
N PRO A 61 -7.69 10.56 -9.43
CA PRO A 61 -8.58 11.52 -10.05
C PRO A 61 -7.96 12.15 -11.30
N ASP A 62 -8.78 12.50 -12.30
CA ASP A 62 -8.29 12.97 -13.60
C ASP A 62 -7.46 14.26 -13.53
N PHE A 63 -7.58 15.06 -12.47
CA PHE A 63 -6.79 16.28 -12.26
C PHE A 63 -5.41 16.01 -11.64
N VAL A 64 -5.15 14.80 -11.17
CA VAL A 64 -3.87 14.41 -10.57
C VAL A 64 -2.96 13.83 -11.65
N ASN A 65 -1.78 14.43 -11.80
CA ASN A 65 -0.73 13.97 -12.70
C ASN A 65 0.27 13.03 -11.99
N ASP A 66 0.57 13.28 -10.72
CA ASP A 66 1.50 12.45 -9.94
C ASP A 66 1.19 12.50 -8.44
N VAL A 67 1.56 11.44 -7.73
CA VAL A 67 1.52 11.32 -6.27
C VAL A 67 2.79 10.63 -5.82
N ARG A 68 3.51 11.21 -4.85
CA ARG A 68 4.74 10.65 -4.31
C ARG A 68 5.02 11.16 -2.90
N VAL A 69 5.88 10.46 -2.17
CA VAL A 69 6.40 10.93 -0.89
C VAL A 69 7.71 11.68 -1.11
N GLU A 70 7.79 12.93 -0.67
CA GLU A 70 9.02 13.73 -0.67
C GLU A 70 9.25 14.30 0.73
N ASN A 71 10.45 14.10 1.29
CA ASN A 71 10.82 14.59 2.62
C ASN A 71 9.83 14.20 3.75
N GLY A 72 9.17 13.04 3.62
CA GLY A 72 8.17 12.56 4.57
C GLY A 72 6.77 13.13 4.37
N GLU A 73 6.57 13.98 3.35
CA GLU A 73 5.28 14.58 3.02
C GLU A 73 4.70 13.97 1.74
N LEU A 74 3.37 13.86 1.69
CA LEU A 74 2.66 13.46 0.48
C LEU A 74 2.55 14.65 -0.47
N VAL A 75 3.19 14.56 -1.63
CA VAL A 75 3.11 15.56 -2.69
C VAL A 75 2.16 15.07 -3.77
N ILE A 76 1.19 15.92 -4.13
CA ILE A 76 0.25 15.71 -5.24
C ILE A 76 0.54 16.76 -6.31
N LYS A 77 0.93 16.31 -7.50
CA LYS A 77 1.11 17.18 -8.65
C LYS A 77 -0.17 17.18 -9.47
N GLN A 78 -0.74 18.37 -9.65
CA GLN A 78 -1.88 18.56 -10.55
C GLN A 78 -1.40 18.71 -12.00
N LYS A 79 -2.33 18.53 -12.95
CA LYS A 79 -2.09 18.77 -14.38
C LYS A 79 -1.86 20.24 -14.69
#